data_AF-A0A2S7PHB5-F1
#
_entry.id   AF-A0A2S7PHB5-F1
#
_cell.length_a   1.000
_cell.length_b   1.000
_cell.length_c   1.000
_cell.angle_alpha   90.00
_cell.angle_beta   90.00
_cell.angle_gamma   90.00
#
_symmetry.space_group_name_H-M   'P 1'
#
loop_
_entity.id
_entity.type
_entity.pdbx_description
1 polymer ?
#
loop_
_entity_poly.entity_id
_entity_poly.type
_entity_poly.pdbx_seq_one_letter_code
_entity_poly.pdbx_strand_id
1 'polypeptide(L)'
;MADHNEDLVPDETEGFKVGEKKTLDEYAKMDAEDESLQRYKESLGLGGGGKDLSDPNDPRDCIILSLEMNSEGRPPVKLDVTAPGALQTLKDHPFKLKEGCRFNLTATFKVQHNVLSGLQYLQVVKRKGIAIAKIQEMIGSYAPNTDKNPQYKKTFEDEDAPKGMLARGHYTAISRFVDDDKKKHLEFEWSFDISKDW
;
A
#
# COMPACT_ATOMS: atom_id res chain seq x y z
N MET A 1 26.27 10.39 2.21
CA MET A 1 24.84 10.31 1.82
C MET A 1 24.19 9.44 2.87
N ALA A 2 23.29 9.99 3.69
CA ALA A 2 22.66 9.23 4.76
C ALA A 2 21.78 8.13 4.15
N ASP A 3 22.04 6.88 4.52
CA ASP A 3 21.36 5.69 4.02
C ASP A 3 19.86 5.79 4.36
N HIS A 4 19.03 6.09 3.36
CA HIS A 4 17.58 6.24 3.54
C HIS A 4 16.88 4.93 3.90
N ASN A 5 17.60 3.82 3.92
CA ASN A 5 17.02 2.49 3.99
C ASN A 5 16.66 2.07 5.42
N GLU A 6 17.34 2.60 6.46
CA GLU A 6 17.07 2.21 7.86
C GLU A 6 15.67 2.65 8.33
N ASP A 7 15.19 3.81 7.91
CA ASP A 7 13.88 4.34 8.34
C ASP A 7 12.68 3.66 7.64
N LEU A 8 12.92 2.94 6.53
CA LEU A 8 11.88 2.31 5.71
C LEU A 8 11.83 0.78 5.88
N VAL A 9 12.22 0.30 7.05
CA VAL A 9 12.05 -1.10 7.45
C VAL A 9 10.78 -1.22 8.30
N PRO A 10 9.89 -2.20 8.03
CA PRO A 10 8.75 -2.45 8.90
C PRO A 10 9.20 -2.80 10.32
N ASP A 11 8.49 -2.29 11.30
CA ASP A 11 8.67 -2.69 12.70
C ASP A 11 8.28 -4.17 12.86
N GLU A 12 9.11 -4.92 13.59
CA GLU A 12 8.84 -6.32 13.88
C GLU A 12 7.88 -6.44 15.07
N THR A 13 6.82 -7.25 14.91
CA THR A 13 5.92 -7.58 16.02
C THR A 13 6.53 -8.71 16.84
N GLU A 14 6.78 -8.47 18.13
CA GLU A 14 7.39 -9.48 19.01
C GLU A 14 6.57 -10.79 19.00
N GLY A 15 7.25 -11.90 18.70
CA GLY A 15 6.64 -13.23 18.65
C GLY A 15 5.91 -13.57 17.35
N PHE A 16 5.70 -12.62 16.42
CA PHE A 16 5.14 -12.93 15.10
C PHE A 16 6.18 -13.67 14.25
N LYS A 17 5.75 -14.75 13.60
CA LYS A 17 6.57 -15.52 12.65
C LYS A 17 5.79 -15.67 11.37
N VAL A 18 6.41 -15.26 10.26
CA VAL A 18 5.84 -15.46 8.93
C VAL A 18 5.66 -16.96 8.69
N GLY A 19 4.47 -17.34 8.25
CA GLY A 19 4.13 -18.72 7.95
C GLY A 19 4.87 -19.26 6.72
N GLU A 20 4.78 -20.57 6.49
CA GLU A 20 5.32 -21.16 5.27
C GLU A 20 4.58 -20.65 4.03
N LYS A 21 5.34 -20.27 3.00
CA LYS A 21 4.79 -19.93 1.71
C LYS A 21 4.14 -21.17 1.08
N LYS A 22 2.90 -21.02 0.63
CA LYS A 22 2.15 -22.05 -0.09
C LYS A 22 1.50 -21.46 -1.33
N THR A 23 1.51 -22.23 -2.39
CA THR A 23 0.86 -21.92 -3.67
C THR A 23 -0.65 -22.13 -3.58
N LEU A 24 -1.41 -21.54 -4.50
CA LEU A 24 -2.85 -21.80 -4.60
C LEU A 24 -3.15 -23.29 -4.81
N ASP A 25 -2.36 -23.98 -5.62
CA ASP A 25 -2.51 -25.42 -5.88
C ASP A 25 -2.29 -26.26 -4.61
N GLU A 26 -1.32 -25.88 -3.77
CA GLU A 26 -1.11 -26.53 -2.48
C GLU A 26 -2.29 -26.29 -1.54
N TYR A 27 -2.81 -25.06 -1.46
CA TYR A 27 -4.00 -24.76 -0.66
C TYR A 27 -5.23 -25.55 -1.14
N ALA A 28 -5.40 -25.74 -2.44
CA ALA A 28 -6.50 -26.52 -3.00
C ALA A 28 -6.41 -28.02 -2.64
N LYS A 29 -5.20 -28.58 -2.62
CA LYS A 29 -4.95 -30.01 -2.34
C LYS A 29 -5.04 -30.36 -0.86
N MET A 30 -4.72 -29.41 0.03
CA MET A 30 -4.86 -29.62 1.48
C MET A 30 -6.32 -29.90 1.83
N ASP A 31 -6.58 -30.93 2.63
CA ASP A 31 -7.90 -31.25 3.17
C ASP A 31 -8.99 -31.31 2.07
N ALA A 32 -8.66 -31.93 0.93
CA ALA A 32 -9.54 -32.00 -0.24
C ALA A 32 -10.84 -32.76 0.06
N GLU A 33 -10.80 -33.68 1.01
CA GLU A 33 -11.94 -34.46 1.50
C GLU A 33 -12.86 -33.71 2.47
N ASP A 34 -12.45 -32.55 3.00
CA ASP A 34 -13.23 -31.78 3.98
C ASP A 34 -14.04 -30.66 3.30
N GLU A 35 -15.33 -30.92 3.11
CA GLU A 35 -16.25 -29.97 2.48
C GLU A 35 -16.33 -28.62 3.22
N SER A 36 -16.18 -28.60 4.55
CA SER A 36 -16.23 -27.37 5.34
C SER A 36 -15.01 -26.50 5.09
N LEU A 37 -13.82 -27.12 4.99
CA LEU A 37 -12.58 -26.42 4.67
C LEU A 37 -12.54 -25.95 3.22
N GLN A 38 -13.13 -26.71 2.28
CA GLN A 38 -13.27 -26.25 0.89
C GLN A 38 -14.15 -25.01 0.79
N ARG A 39 -15.34 -25.01 1.42
CA ARG A 39 -16.22 -23.82 1.49
C ARG A 39 -15.52 -22.63 2.17
N TYR A 40 -14.73 -22.89 3.20
CA TYR A 40 -13.95 -21.85 3.85
C TYR A 40 -12.91 -21.23 2.90
N LYS A 41 -12.12 -22.04 2.18
CA LYS A 41 -11.15 -21.57 1.18
C LYS A 41 -11.81 -20.81 0.05
N GLU A 42 -12.98 -21.26 -0.43
CA GLU A 42 -13.79 -20.53 -1.40
C GLU A 42 -14.20 -19.14 -0.88
N SER A 43 -14.64 -19.04 0.38
CA SER A 43 -15.02 -17.77 1.00
C SER A 43 -13.85 -16.79 1.14
N LEU A 44 -12.61 -17.30 1.22
CA LEU A 44 -11.38 -16.52 1.22
C LEU A 44 -10.88 -16.16 -0.19
N GLY A 45 -11.59 -16.59 -1.24
CA GLY A 45 -11.18 -16.38 -2.63
C GLY A 45 -10.12 -17.36 -3.14
N LEU A 46 -9.82 -18.43 -2.40
CA LEU A 46 -8.80 -19.43 -2.74
C LEU A 46 -9.36 -20.64 -3.50
N GLY A 47 -10.68 -20.82 -3.53
CA GLY A 47 -11.34 -21.98 -4.14
C GLY A 47 -11.60 -21.89 -5.65
N GLY A 48 -10.87 -21.04 -6.39
CA GLY A 48 -11.02 -20.94 -7.85
C GLY A 48 -12.35 -20.35 -8.33
N GLY A 49 -13.04 -19.59 -7.47
CA GLY A 49 -14.37 -19.06 -7.72
C GLY A 49 -14.49 -17.99 -8.80
N GLY A 50 -13.48 -17.75 -9.64
CA GLY A 50 -13.49 -16.74 -10.70
C GLY A 50 -12.37 -16.99 -11.70
N LYS A 51 -12.40 -16.31 -12.85
CA LYS A 51 -11.31 -16.37 -13.83
C LYS A 51 -10.11 -15.62 -13.28
N ASP A 52 -8.98 -16.30 -13.15
CA ASP A 52 -7.69 -15.68 -12.79
C ASP A 52 -7.35 -14.56 -13.78
N LEU A 53 -6.97 -13.40 -13.23
CA LEU A 53 -6.55 -12.22 -13.98
C LEU A 53 -5.04 -12.00 -13.96
N SER A 54 -4.27 -12.91 -13.37
CA SER A 54 -2.81 -12.85 -13.32
C SER A 54 -2.24 -12.84 -14.74
N ASP A 55 -1.28 -11.94 -15.01
CA ASP A 55 -0.54 -11.95 -16.27
C ASP A 55 0.63 -12.93 -16.15
N PRO A 56 0.66 -14.05 -16.91
CA PRO A 56 1.71 -15.05 -16.80
C PRO A 56 3.11 -14.52 -17.17
N ASN A 57 3.21 -13.36 -17.82
CA ASN A 57 4.48 -12.73 -18.18
C ASN A 57 4.94 -11.66 -17.16
N ASP A 58 4.12 -11.32 -16.18
CA ASP A 58 4.46 -10.33 -15.16
C ASP A 58 4.81 -11.02 -13.83
N PRO A 59 6.08 -11.04 -13.39
CA PRO A 59 6.49 -11.76 -12.18
C PRO A 59 6.11 -11.07 -10.86
N ARG A 60 5.39 -9.94 -10.92
CA ARG A 60 4.96 -9.21 -9.71
C ARG A 60 3.78 -9.90 -9.06
N ASP A 61 3.89 -10.17 -7.77
CA ASP A 61 2.79 -10.72 -6.95
C ASP A 61 1.78 -9.62 -6.56
N CYS A 62 2.24 -8.38 -6.44
CA CYS A 62 1.40 -7.22 -6.17
C CYS A 62 1.79 -6.06 -7.10
N ILE A 63 0.78 -5.40 -7.65
CA ILE A 63 0.91 -4.22 -8.49
C ILE A 63 0.08 -3.12 -7.86
N ILE A 64 0.73 -2.11 -7.30
CA ILE A 64 0.05 -0.89 -6.88
C ILE A 64 -0.38 -0.14 -8.14
N LEU A 65 -1.67 0.13 -8.28
CA LEU A 65 -2.26 0.75 -9.47
C LEU A 65 -2.41 2.26 -9.28
N SER A 66 -2.93 2.69 -8.13
CA SER A 66 -3.12 4.10 -7.85
C SER A 66 -3.17 4.41 -6.37
N LEU A 67 -2.80 5.64 -6.03
CA LEU A 67 -2.99 6.22 -4.69
C LEU A 67 -3.93 7.41 -4.81
N GLU A 68 -4.92 7.47 -3.93
CA GLU A 68 -5.91 8.54 -3.88
C GLU A 68 -5.85 9.23 -2.53
N MET A 69 -5.56 10.52 -2.52
CA MET A 69 -5.59 11.34 -1.31
C MET A 69 -6.97 11.97 -1.19
N ASN A 70 -7.71 11.55 -0.17
CA ASN A 70 -9.00 12.14 0.18
C ASN A 70 -8.73 13.18 1.27
N SER A 71 -9.20 14.41 1.10
CA SER A 71 -9.07 15.44 2.13
C SER A 71 -10.37 16.20 2.28
N GLU A 72 -10.72 16.52 3.52
CA GLU A 72 -11.93 17.25 3.83
C GLU A 72 -11.98 18.61 3.10
N GLY A 73 -13.10 18.87 2.41
CA GLY A 73 -13.33 20.17 1.76
C GLY A 73 -12.71 20.34 0.37
N ARG A 74 -12.24 19.26 -0.28
CA ARG A 74 -11.87 19.25 -1.70
C ARG A 74 -12.15 17.89 -2.36
N PRO A 75 -12.25 17.83 -3.70
CA PRO A 75 -12.27 16.55 -4.41
C PRO A 75 -10.99 15.74 -4.16
N PRO A 76 -11.08 14.40 -4.14
CA PRO A 76 -9.92 13.53 -4.04
C PRO A 76 -8.93 13.78 -5.16
N VAL A 77 -7.63 13.63 -4.86
CA VAL A 77 -6.59 13.62 -5.89
C VAL A 77 -6.06 12.22 -6.06
N LYS A 78 -6.24 11.69 -7.26
CA LYS A 78 -5.80 10.37 -7.64
C LYS A 78 -4.52 10.45 -8.46
N LEU A 79 -3.54 9.67 -8.04
CA LEU A 79 -2.27 9.43 -8.72
C LEU A 79 -2.29 8.02 -9.29
N ASP A 80 -2.26 7.90 -10.62
CA ASP A 80 -1.95 6.64 -11.29
C ASP A 80 -0.43 6.42 -11.22
N VAL A 81 0.00 5.34 -10.55
CA VAL A 81 1.42 5.03 -10.33
C VAL A 81 1.97 4.03 -11.36
N THR A 82 1.14 3.59 -12.31
CA THR A 82 1.52 2.64 -13.37
C THR A 82 2.03 3.32 -14.63
N ALA A 83 1.64 4.58 -14.85
CA ALA A 83 2.03 5.31 -16.04
C ALA A 83 3.55 5.56 -16.10
N PRO A 84 4.21 5.44 -17.27
CA PRO A 84 5.63 5.71 -17.42
C PRO A 84 6.00 7.11 -16.90
N GLY A 85 6.98 7.18 -16.00
CA GLY A 85 7.44 8.44 -15.42
C GLY A 85 6.53 9.05 -14.35
N ALA A 86 5.38 8.43 -14.02
CA ALA A 86 4.42 8.97 -13.06
C ALA A 86 5.02 9.30 -11.69
N LEU A 87 6.06 8.57 -11.28
CA LEU A 87 6.71 8.71 -9.98
C LEU A 87 7.88 9.71 -10.00
N GLN A 88 8.42 10.05 -11.16
CA GLN A 88 9.68 10.79 -11.27
C GLN A 88 9.54 12.26 -10.91
N THR A 89 8.35 12.84 -11.13
CA THR A 89 8.09 14.27 -10.96
C THR A 89 7.28 14.59 -9.71
N LEU A 90 6.88 13.58 -8.92
CA LEU A 90 6.02 13.79 -7.74
C LEU A 90 6.69 14.62 -6.64
N LYS A 91 8.02 14.56 -6.56
CA LYS A 91 8.79 15.39 -5.65
C LYS A 91 8.83 16.86 -6.09
N ASP A 92 8.78 17.11 -7.40
CA ASP A 92 8.85 18.45 -7.99
C ASP A 92 7.47 19.14 -8.04
N HIS A 93 6.39 18.37 -7.87
CA HIS A 93 5.01 18.85 -7.87
C HIS A 93 4.33 18.59 -6.52
N PRO A 94 4.56 19.45 -5.51
CA PRO A 94 4.05 19.22 -4.17
C PRO A 94 2.53 19.23 -4.11
N PHE A 95 1.97 18.22 -3.44
CA PHE A 95 0.56 18.19 -3.11
C PHE A 95 0.26 19.25 -2.05
N LYS A 96 -0.69 20.15 -2.31
CA LYS A 96 -1.08 21.15 -1.33
C LYS A 96 -2.07 20.56 -0.32
N LEU A 97 -1.76 20.67 0.97
CA LEU A 97 -2.57 20.20 2.09
C LEU A 97 -2.94 21.37 3.01
N LYS A 98 -4.22 21.58 3.25
CA LYS A 98 -4.68 22.61 4.18
C LYS A 98 -4.34 22.21 5.61
N GLU A 99 -3.74 23.11 6.38
CA GLU A 99 -3.37 22.86 7.77
C GLU A 99 -4.61 22.44 8.57
N GLY A 100 -4.49 21.33 9.29
CA GLY A 100 -5.57 20.84 10.13
C GLY A 100 -6.78 20.27 9.43
N CYS A 101 -6.70 20.01 8.13
CA CYS A 101 -7.69 19.19 7.47
C CYS A 101 -7.47 17.72 7.84
N ARG A 102 -8.58 16.98 7.91
CA ARG A 102 -8.54 15.52 7.97
C ARG A 102 -8.35 14.97 6.57
N PHE A 103 -7.47 14.00 6.43
CA PHE A 103 -7.21 13.33 5.17
C PHE A 103 -6.92 11.85 5.39
N ASN A 104 -7.10 11.04 4.34
CA ASN A 104 -6.62 9.67 4.31
C ASN A 104 -6.10 9.34 2.91
N LEU A 105 -5.33 8.26 2.84
CA LEU A 105 -4.87 7.69 1.58
C LEU A 105 -5.70 6.45 1.27
N THR A 106 -5.97 6.25 -0.01
CA THR A 106 -6.56 5.02 -0.50
C THR A 106 -5.70 4.41 -1.58
N ALA A 107 -5.19 3.20 -1.31
CA ALA A 107 -4.45 2.41 -2.26
C ALA A 107 -5.39 1.52 -3.07
N THR A 108 -5.21 1.51 -4.38
CA THR A 108 -5.81 0.51 -5.28
C THR A 108 -4.69 -0.34 -5.85
N PHE A 109 -4.83 -1.66 -5.76
CA PHE A 109 -3.78 -2.59 -6.15
C PHE A 109 -4.36 -3.91 -6.68
N LYS A 110 -3.54 -4.63 -7.44
CA LYS A 110 -3.83 -5.94 -7.99
C LYS A 110 -2.84 -6.97 -7.42
N VAL A 111 -3.35 -8.10 -6.96
CA VAL A 111 -2.59 -9.27 -6.53
C VAL A 111 -2.63 -10.32 -7.63
N GLN A 112 -1.49 -10.94 -7.91
CA GLN A 112 -1.32 -11.94 -8.95
C GLN A 112 -0.72 -13.23 -8.39
N HIS A 113 -0.94 -14.33 -9.10
CA HIS A 113 -0.32 -15.64 -8.96
C HIS A 113 -0.65 -16.38 -7.66
N ASN A 114 -0.32 -15.82 -6.50
CA ASN A 114 -0.44 -16.46 -5.20
C ASN A 114 -0.96 -15.49 -4.13
N VAL A 115 -1.28 -16.03 -2.96
CA VAL A 115 -1.69 -15.23 -1.81
C VAL A 115 -0.57 -14.26 -1.42
N LEU A 116 -0.90 -12.97 -1.43
CA LEU A 116 -0.04 -11.93 -0.88
C LEU A 116 -0.23 -11.88 0.63
N SER A 117 0.84 -12.10 1.39
CA SER A 117 0.79 -12.16 2.85
C SER A 117 1.31 -10.88 3.47
N GLY A 118 0.50 -10.23 4.32
CA GLY A 118 0.92 -9.09 5.13
C GLY A 118 1.44 -7.91 4.32
N LEU A 119 0.71 -7.47 3.30
CA LEU A 119 1.03 -6.21 2.63
C LEU A 119 0.98 -5.06 3.65
N GLN A 120 2.01 -4.22 3.62
CA GLN A 120 2.22 -3.10 4.51
C GLN A 120 2.57 -1.85 3.71
N TYR A 121 2.12 -0.72 4.22
CA TYR A 121 2.53 0.60 3.76
C TYR A 121 3.45 1.24 4.79
N LEU A 122 4.57 1.79 4.32
CA LEU A 122 5.53 2.55 5.11
C LEU A 122 5.69 3.93 4.50
N GLN A 123 5.76 4.94 5.35
CA GLN A 123 6.04 6.30 4.94
C GLN A 123 6.98 6.99 5.92
N VAL A 124 8.01 7.63 5.40
CA VAL A 124 8.90 8.49 6.17
C VAL A 124 8.74 9.92 5.68
N VAL A 125 8.29 10.81 6.57
CA VAL A 125 8.13 12.23 6.29
C VAL A 125 9.38 12.98 6.75
N LYS A 126 9.90 13.82 5.87
CA LYS A 126 11.09 14.64 6.09
C LYS A 126 10.75 16.11 5.95
N ARG A 127 11.41 16.93 6.78
CA ARG A 127 11.39 18.38 6.67
C ARG A 127 12.81 18.91 6.64
N LYS A 128 13.15 19.67 5.59
CA LYS A 128 14.53 20.13 5.34
C LYS A 128 15.56 18.98 5.38
N GLY A 129 15.18 17.81 4.87
CA GLY A 129 16.02 16.61 4.83
C GLY A 129 16.08 15.79 6.12
N ILE A 130 15.49 16.27 7.22
CA ILE A 130 15.47 15.58 8.52
C ILE A 130 14.18 14.77 8.64
N ALA A 131 14.27 13.49 8.99
CA ALA A 131 13.09 12.66 9.27
C ALA A 131 12.37 13.16 10.53
N ILE A 132 11.06 13.35 10.43
CA ILE A 132 10.23 13.89 11.51
C ILE A 132 9.04 12.99 11.87
N ALA A 133 8.67 12.05 10.99
CA ALA A 133 7.63 11.07 11.26
C ALA A 133 7.89 9.80 10.44
N LYS A 134 7.57 8.66 11.04
CA LYS A 134 7.45 7.36 10.40
C LYS A 134 6.01 6.89 10.60
N ILE A 135 5.36 6.46 9.52
CA ILE A 135 4.01 5.91 9.51
C ILE A 135 4.09 4.51 8.95
N GLN A 136 3.41 3.57 9.61
CA GLN A 136 3.32 2.18 9.20
C GLN A 136 1.87 1.74 9.31
N GLU A 137 1.32 1.23 8.21
CA GLU A 137 -0.06 0.76 8.13
C GLU A 137 -0.06 -0.70 7.64
N MET A 138 -0.64 -1.61 8.43
CA MET A 138 -0.90 -2.98 7.97
C MET A 138 -2.11 -2.96 7.03
N ILE A 139 -1.88 -3.32 5.76
CA ILE A 139 -2.95 -3.41 4.76
C ILE A 139 -3.64 -4.77 4.89
N GLY A 140 -2.87 -5.86 4.93
CA GLY A 140 -3.35 -7.22 5.19
C GLY A 140 -2.92 -8.26 4.14
N SER A 141 -3.52 -9.43 4.20
CA SER A 141 -3.29 -10.54 3.25
C SER A 141 -4.44 -10.68 2.26
N TYR A 142 -4.11 -11.01 1.01
CA TYR A 142 -5.04 -10.95 -0.11
C TYR A 142 -4.84 -12.14 -1.07
N ALA A 143 -5.94 -12.75 -1.50
CA ALA A 143 -5.94 -13.73 -2.58
C ALA A 143 -5.68 -13.06 -3.95
N PRO A 144 -5.18 -13.78 -4.96
CA PRO A 144 -5.09 -13.25 -6.33
C PRO A 144 -6.42 -12.71 -6.84
N ASN A 145 -6.34 -11.62 -7.61
CA ASN A 145 -7.54 -11.02 -8.19
C ASN A 145 -8.11 -11.90 -9.31
N THR A 146 -9.43 -11.94 -9.37
CA THR A 146 -10.21 -12.65 -10.39
C THR A 146 -11.17 -11.69 -11.09
N ASP A 147 -11.84 -12.13 -12.14
CA ASP A 147 -12.91 -11.36 -12.79
C ASP A 147 -14.02 -10.89 -11.82
N LYS A 148 -14.30 -11.63 -10.74
CA LYS A 148 -15.26 -11.25 -9.69
C LYS A 148 -14.72 -10.18 -8.74
N ASN A 149 -13.40 -10.09 -8.60
CA ASN A 149 -12.74 -9.10 -7.77
C ASN A 149 -11.46 -8.64 -8.48
N PRO A 150 -11.56 -7.70 -9.44
CA PRO A 150 -10.46 -7.38 -10.35
C PRO A 150 -9.34 -6.54 -9.72
N GLN A 151 -9.63 -5.86 -8.61
CA GLN A 151 -8.67 -5.05 -7.86
C GLN A 151 -9.12 -4.91 -6.41
N TYR A 152 -8.17 -4.78 -5.50
CA TYR A 152 -8.45 -4.39 -4.11
C TYR A 152 -8.36 -2.87 -3.94
N LYS A 153 -9.17 -2.34 -3.01
CA LYS A 153 -9.11 -0.95 -2.56
C LYS A 153 -9.00 -0.95 -1.02
N LYS A 154 -7.98 -0.32 -0.47
CA LYS A 154 -7.80 -0.11 0.98
C LYS A 154 -7.68 1.38 1.26
N THR A 155 -8.61 1.91 2.03
CA THR A 155 -8.49 3.23 2.66
C THR A 155 -7.79 3.06 4.01
N PHE A 156 -6.75 3.87 4.24
CA PHE A 156 -5.99 3.88 5.49
C PHE A 156 -6.72 4.70 6.55
N GLU A 157 -6.22 4.66 7.77
CA GLU A 157 -6.74 5.49 8.87
C GLU A 157 -6.71 6.99 8.53
N ASP A 158 -7.66 7.72 9.13
CA ASP A 158 -7.73 9.17 9.00
C ASP A 158 -6.57 9.82 9.76
N GLU A 159 -5.88 10.73 9.10
CA GLU A 159 -4.83 11.57 9.66
C GLU A 159 -5.27 13.04 9.69
N ASP A 160 -4.74 13.80 10.66
CA ASP A 160 -4.93 15.25 10.74
C ASP A 160 -3.64 15.97 10.34
N ALA A 161 -3.72 16.85 9.34
CA ALA A 161 -2.59 17.67 8.94
C ALA A 161 -2.15 18.58 10.11
N PRO A 162 -0.85 18.72 10.40
CA PRO A 162 -0.40 19.55 11.51
C PRO A 162 -0.77 21.02 11.28
N LYS A 163 -1.02 21.75 12.37
CA LYS A 163 -1.50 23.15 12.37
C LYS A 163 -0.46 24.12 12.93
N GLY A 164 -0.54 25.36 12.49
CA GLY A 164 0.20 26.48 13.06
C GLY A 164 1.36 26.94 12.18
N MET A 165 1.83 28.16 12.46
CA MET A 165 2.88 28.80 11.66
C MET A 165 4.16 27.98 11.55
N LEU A 166 4.51 27.25 12.61
CA LEU A 166 5.68 26.39 12.61
C LEU A 166 5.48 25.09 11.81
N ALA A 167 4.25 24.59 11.64
CA ALA A 167 3.97 23.38 10.87
C ALA A 167 3.80 23.65 9.37
N ARG A 168 3.46 24.88 8.96
CA ARG A 168 3.33 25.24 7.55
C ARG A 168 4.67 25.17 6.81
N GLY A 169 4.62 24.83 5.52
CA GLY A 169 5.79 24.76 4.62
C GLY A 169 5.91 23.43 3.89
N HIS A 170 7.10 23.23 3.30
CA HIS A 170 7.41 22.11 2.41
C HIS A 170 7.92 20.88 3.15
N TYR A 171 7.41 19.72 2.74
CA TYR A 171 7.77 18.40 3.21
C TYR A 171 8.08 17.49 2.04
N THR A 172 9.01 16.56 2.25
CA THR A 172 9.21 15.43 1.35
C THR A 172 8.85 14.15 2.08
N ALA A 173 8.36 13.15 1.35
CA ALA A 173 8.04 11.85 1.89
C ALA A 173 8.57 10.76 0.96
N ILE A 174 9.00 9.66 1.57
CA ILE A 174 9.29 8.42 0.84
C ILE A 174 8.24 7.41 1.29
N SER A 175 7.55 6.83 0.32
CA SER A 175 6.49 5.84 0.52
C SER A 175 6.93 4.50 -0.06
N ARG A 176 6.67 3.41 0.66
CA ARG A 176 7.06 2.04 0.30
C ARG A 176 5.92 1.06 0.59
N PHE A 177 5.66 0.17 -0.35
CA PHE A 177 4.81 -1.01 -0.19
C PHE A 177 5.70 -2.25 -0.09
N VAL A 178 5.53 -3.02 0.98
CA VAL A 178 6.33 -4.23 1.28
C VAL A 178 5.43 -5.29 1.90
N ASP A 179 5.79 -6.56 1.78
CA ASP A 179 5.04 -7.67 2.36
C ASP A 179 5.85 -8.45 3.42
N ASP A 180 5.25 -9.49 4.00
CA ASP A 180 5.89 -10.34 5.01
C ASP A 180 7.11 -11.10 4.45
N ASP A 181 7.13 -11.38 3.13
CA ASP A 181 8.27 -11.95 2.40
C ASP A 181 9.41 -10.93 2.17
N LYS A 182 9.26 -9.70 2.71
CA LYS A 182 10.17 -8.55 2.53
C LYS A 182 10.31 -8.12 1.07
N LYS A 183 9.37 -8.49 0.21
CA LYS A 183 9.35 -8.08 -1.20
C LYS A 183 8.82 -6.66 -1.31
N LYS A 184 9.63 -5.79 -1.92
CA LYS A 184 9.23 -4.41 -2.24
C LYS A 184 8.37 -4.40 -3.50
N HIS A 185 7.15 -3.91 -3.40
CA HIS A 185 6.20 -3.84 -4.51
C HIS A 185 6.17 -2.47 -5.19
N LEU A 186 6.38 -1.41 -4.41
CA LEU A 186 6.49 -0.04 -4.93
C LEU A 186 7.29 0.81 -3.94
N GLU A 187 8.09 1.74 -4.45
CA GLU A 187 8.71 2.80 -3.67
C GLU A 187 8.86 4.06 -4.50
N PHE A 188 8.53 5.21 -3.91
CA PHE A 188 8.64 6.51 -4.58
C PHE A 188 8.81 7.64 -3.56
N GLU A 189 9.45 8.71 -4.02
CA GLU A 189 9.56 9.96 -3.28
C GLU A 189 8.54 10.96 -3.83
N TRP A 190 7.90 11.70 -2.95
CA TRP A 190 6.94 12.75 -3.29
C TRP A 190 7.06 13.91 -2.32
N SER A 191 6.40 15.02 -2.62
CA SER A 191 6.40 16.19 -1.74
C SER A 191 5.00 16.74 -1.52
N PHE A 192 4.85 17.48 -0.43
CA PHE A 192 3.61 18.17 -0.11
C PHE A 192 3.89 19.45 0.66
N ASP A 193 3.00 20.42 0.48
CA ASP A 193 3.05 21.72 1.15
C ASP A 193 1.87 21.87 2.10
N ILE A 194 2.16 22.16 3.37
CA ILE A 194 1.13 22.51 4.35
C ILE A 194 0.91 24.02 4.34
N SER A 195 -0.30 24.45 4.03
CA SER A 195 -0.68 25.86 3.92
C SER A 195 -1.96 26.18 4.68
N LYS A 196 -2.20 27.46 4.97
CA LYS A 196 -3.41 27.90 5.70
C LYS A 196 -4.70 27.61 4.92
N ASP A 197 -4.61 27.73 3.59
CA ASP A 197 -5.70 27.57 2.64
C ASP A 197 -5.31 26.56 1.55
N TRP A 198 -6.30 26.06 0.81
CA TRP A 198 -6.11 25.18 -0.36
C TRP A 198 -5.46 25.88 -1.53
#